data_AF-A0A1F3XV11-F1
#
_entry.id   AF-A0A1F3XV11-F1
#
_cell.length_a   1.000
_cell.length_b   1.000
_cell.length_c   1.000
_cell.angle_alpha   90.00
_cell.angle_beta   90.00
_cell.angle_gamma   90.00
#
_symmetry.space_group_name_H-M   'P 1'
#
loop_
_entity.id
_entity.type
_entity.pdbx_description
1 polymer ?
#
loop_
_entity_poly.entity_id
_entity_poly.type
_entity_poly.pdbx_seq_one_letter_code
_entity_poly.pdbx_strand_id
1 'polypeptide(L)'
;MQLNNIKAHPGATKSKKRLGRGSGSGHGVTSGKGDKGQLARSGGSVRPGFEGGQMPLYRRVPKRGFNNFARRITAIVNIGDLDTFDFSKGGEVTLDALEKGGFIKGRHEKLSVLGGGETKKALIVKAHRVSASAVKKIEAAGGKVEIIRPPRFKRAKKTEKKAEKQAAK
;
A
#
# COMPACT_ATOMS: atom_id res chain seq x y z
N MET A 1 -3.89 -38.21 -14.77
CA MET A 1 -4.69 -38.06 -13.54
C MET A 1 -6.10 -38.56 -13.82
N GLN A 2 -6.64 -39.46 -12.98
CA GLN A 2 -8.02 -39.93 -13.14
C GLN A 2 -8.99 -38.99 -12.39
N LEU A 3 -10.15 -38.67 -12.98
CA LEU A 3 -11.10 -37.69 -12.44
C LEU A 3 -11.67 -38.07 -11.06
N ASN A 4 -11.78 -39.37 -10.78
CA ASN A 4 -12.28 -39.94 -9.51
C ASN A 4 -11.34 -39.73 -8.31
N ASN A 5 -10.06 -39.45 -8.55
CA ASN A 5 -9.05 -39.33 -7.49
C ASN A 5 -8.70 -37.87 -7.14
N ILE A 6 -9.33 -36.91 -7.80
CA ILE A 6 -9.12 -35.48 -7.55
C ILE A 6 -9.90 -35.08 -6.29
N LYS A 7 -9.20 -34.69 -5.23
CA LYS A 7 -9.79 -34.19 -3.98
C LYS A 7 -9.07 -32.92 -3.56
N ALA A 8 -9.82 -31.98 -2.99
CA ALA A 8 -9.21 -30.81 -2.38
C ALA A 8 -8.40 -31.21 -1.13
N HIS A 9 -7.33 -30.49 -0.82
CA HIS A 9 -6.59 -30.71 0.42
C HIS A 9 -7.51 -30.56 1.64
N PRO A 10 -7.33 -31.37 2.70
CA PRO A 10 -8.11 -31.25 3.93
C PRO A 10 -8.13 -29.80 4.44
N GLY A 11 -9.33 -29.27 4.69
CA GLY A 11 -9.51 -27.89 5.16
C GLY A 11 -9.57 -26.81 4.08
N ALA A 12 -9.27 -27.12 2.82
CA ALA A 12 -9.40 -26.18 1.70
C ALA A 12 -10.86 -25.75 1.46
N THR A 13 -11.82 -26.64 1.76
CA THR A 13 -13.25 -26.32 1.74
C THR A 13 -13.90 -26.70 3.06
N LYS A 14 -14.83 -25.86 3.54
CA LYS A 14 -15.61 -26.09 4.75
C LYS A 14 -17.09 -26.06 4.39
N SER A 15 -17.86 -27.00 4.93
CA SER A 15 -19.31 -27.03 4.74
C SER A 15 -19.95 -25.79 5.39
N LYS A 16 -20.90 -25.16 4.68
CA LYS A 16 -21.65 -24.03 5.23
C LYS A 16 -22.67 -24.53 6.25
N LYS A 17 -22.82 -23.80 7.36
CA LYS A 17 -23.88 -24.07 8.34
C LYS A 17 -25.25 -23.82 7.70
N ARG A 18 -26.12 -24.83 7.70
CA ARG A 18 -27.52 -24.70 7.25
C ARG A 18 -28.40 -24.39 8.46
N LEU A 19 -28.81 -23.13 8.59
CA LEU A 19 -29.61 -22.65 9.72
C LEU A 19 -31.06 -23.15 9.63
N GLY A 20 -31.76 -23.23 10.78
CA GLY A 20 -33.18 -23.57 10.83
C GLY A 20 -33.51 -25.04 10.55
N ARG A 21 -32.57 -25.97 10.79
CA ARG A 21 -32.73 -27.41 10.51
C ARG A 21 -32.85 -28.24 11.80
N GLY A 22 -33.83 -27.91 12.64
CA GLY A 22 -34.13 -28.63 13.88
C GLY A 22 -33.14 -28.36 15.03
N SER A 23 -33.53 -28.72 16.25
CA SER A 23 -32.75 -28.46 17.47
C SER A 23 -31.39 -29.18 17.48
N GLY A 24 -31.33 -30.41 16.97
CA GLY A 24 -30.09 -31.19 16.88
C GLY A 24 -28.97 -30.55 16.04
N SER A 25 -29.29 -29.56 15.20
CA SER A 25 -28.29 -28.80 14.43
C SER A 25 -27.57 -27.71 15.24
N GLY A 26 -27.99 -27.43 16.48
CA GLY A 26 -27.49 -26.33 17.32
C GLY A 26 -27.91 -24.92 16.87
N HIS A 27 -28.56 -24.79 15.71
CA HIS A 27 -29.03 -23.52 15.13
C HIS A 27 -30.48 -23.61 14.63
N GLY A 28 -31.30 -24.46 15.27
CA GLY A 28 -32.67 -24.74 14.85
C GLY A 28 -33.67 -23.64 15.19
N VAL A 29 -33.89 -23.42 16.48
CA VAL A 29 -35.06 -22.68 17.00
C VAL A 29 -35.12 -21.24 16.50
N THR A 30 -34.07 -20.46 16.76
CA THR A 30 -34.02 -19.02 16.38
C THR A 30 -33.01 -18.74 15.27
N SER A 31 -32.43 -19.78 14.66
CA SER A 31 -31.35 -19.64 13.66
C SER A 31 -30.17 -18.76 14.14
N GLY A 32 -29.95 -18.68 15.45
CA GLY A 32 -28.91 -17.84 16.07
C GLY A 32 -29.26 -16.35 16.17
N LYS A 33 -30.50 -15.95 15.85
CA LYS A 33 -30.94 -14.55 15.91
C LYS A 33 -31.53 -14.12 17.26
N GLY A 34 -31.83 -15.06 18.15
CA GLY A 34 -32.52 -14.79 19.42
C GLY A 34 -34.02 -14.53 19.25
N ASP A 35 -34.61 -13.85 20.25
CA ASP A 35 -36.05 -13.57 20.32
C ASP A 35 -36.49 -12.38 19.46
N LYS A 36 -37.72 -11.90 19.68
CA LYS A 36 -38.40 -10.88 18.87
C LYS A 36 -37.76 -9.49 19.04
N GLY A 37 -36.75 -9.17 18.24
CA GLY A 37 -36.13 -7.84 18.14
C GLY A 37 -35.97 -7.35 16.69
N GLN A 38 -35.56 -6.09 16.50
CA GLN A 38 -35.34 -5.51 15.17
C GLN A 38 -34.39 -6.35 14.32
N LEU A 39 -33.27 -6.84 14.89
CA LEU A 39 -32.27 -7.67 14.19
C LEU A 39 -32.75 -9.09 13.87
N ALA A 40 -33.80 -9.57 14.54
CA ALA A 40 -34.38 -10.89 14.27
C ALA A 40 -35.31 -10.88 13.04
N ARG A 41 -35.83 -9.71 12.65
CA ARG A 41 -36.76 -9.55 11.51
C ARG A 41 -36.06 -9.70 10.15
N SER A 42 -36.84 -10.02 9.12
CA SER A 42 -36.34 -10.03 7.74
C SER A 42 -35.93 -8.61 7.34
N GLY A 43 -34.73 -8.44 6.77
CA GLY A 43 -34.16 -7.12 6.47
C GLY A 43 -33.75 -6.30 7.70
N GLY A 44 -33.90 -6.86 8.91
CA GLY A 44 -33.56 -6.22 10.17
C GLY A 44 -32.07 -5.95 10.29
N SER A 45 -31.67 -4.71 10.04
CA SER A 45 -30.29 -4.25 10.21
C SER A 45 -30.28 -2.80 10.69
N VAL A 46 -29.17 -2.44 11.32
CA VAL A 46 -28.88 -1.08 11.74
C VAL A 46 -27.65 -0.64 10.97
N ARG A 47 -27.66 0.59 10.42
CA ARG A 47 -26.51 1.11 9.68
C ARG A 47 -25.27 1.08 10.60
N PRO A 48 -24.12 0.55 10.14
CA PRO A 48 -22.88 0.66 10.90
C PRO A 48 -22.61 2.12 11.31
N GLY A 49 -22.41 2.34 12.60
CA GLY A 49 -22.25 3.67 13.20
C GLY A 49 -23.55 4.42 13.56
N PHE A 50 -24.71 3.75 13.62
CA PHE A 50 -25.91 4.30 14.26
C PHE A 50 -25.94 3.91 15.74
N GLU A 51 -26.14 4.90 16.63
CA GLU A 51 -26.06 4.76 18.09
C GLU A 51 -27.45 4.98 18.75
N GLY A 52 -28.52 4.42 18.18
CA GLY A 52 -29.84 4.44 18.84
C GLY A 52 -30.52 5.80 18.91
N GLY A 53 -30.18 6.74 18.01
CA GLY A 53 -30.67 8.13 18.03
C GLY A 53 -29.72 9.11 18.71
N GLN A 54 -28.70 8.61 19.42
CA GLN A 54 -27.58 9.43 19.87
C GLN A 54 -26.80 9.97 18.66
N MET A 55 -26.26 11.18 18.77
CA MET A 55 -25.41 11.77 17.72
C MET A 55 -24.21 10.85 17.46
N PRO A 56 -24.03 10.25 16.27
CA PRO A 56 -22.97 9.27 16.05
C PRO A 56 -21.55 9.80 16.27
N LEU A 57 -20.62 8.94 16.67
CA LEU A 57 -19.22 9.30 16.92
C LEU A 57 -18.57 10.09 15.77
N TYR A 58 -18.80 9.66 14.52
CA TYR A 58 -18.24 10.33 13.33
C TYR A 58 -18.77 11.75 13.10
N ARG A 59 -19.84 12.16 13.79
CA ARG A 59 -20.35 13.54 13.82
C ARG A 59 -19.86 14.34 15.04
N ARG A 60 -19.61 13.66 16.17
CA ARG A 60 -19.08 14.31 17.39
C ARG A 60 -17.62 14.72 17.24
N VAL A 61 -16.83 13.91 16.54
CA VAL A 61 -15.40 14.16 16.37
C VAL A 61 -15.20 15.20 15.27
N PRO A 62 -14.41 16.27 15.51
CA PRO A 62 -14.13 17.26 14.48
C PRO A 62 -13.34 16.62 13.33
N LYS A 63 -13.64 17.02 12.09
CA LYS A 63 -12.80 16.66 10.95
C LYS A 63 -11.46 17.38 11.09
N ARG A 64 -10.36 16.62 11.19
CA ARG A 64 -9.00 17.17 11.33
C ARG A 64 -8.21 16.97 10.04
N GLY A 65 -7.46 18.00 9.65
CA GLY A 65 -6.54 17.98 8.51
C GLY A 65 -7.17 18.33 7.16
N PHE A 66 -6.33 18.31 6.13
CA PHE A 66 -6.72 18.51 4.72
C PHE A 66 -6.09 17.41 3.86
N ASN A 67 -6.69 17.12 2.71
CA ASN A 67 -6.07 16.23 1.73
C ASN A 67 -5.12 17.03 0.83
N ASN A 68 -3.83 16.67 0.80
CA ASN A 68 -2.85 17.34 -0.04
C ASN A 68 -2.98 16.88 -1.50
N PHE A 69 -3.61 17.70 -2.34
CA PHE A 69 -3.80 17.41 -3.77
C PHE A 69 -2.49 17.33 -4.56
N ALA A 70 -1.44 18.02 -4.10
CA ALA A 70 -0.13 18.08 -4.73
C ALA A 70 0.86 17.07 -4.10
N ARG A 71 0.35 16.06 -3.37
CA ARG A 71 1.19 15.05 -2.74
C ARG A 71 1.92 14.24 -3.81
N ARG A 72 3.24 14.36 -3.82
CA ARG A 72 4.11 13.53 -4.64
C ARG A 72 4.41 12.22 -3.93
N ILE A 73 4.18 11.12 -4.62
CA ILE A 73 4.45 9.77 -4.10
C ILE A 73 5.97 9.60 -4.04
N THR A 74 6.47 9.29 -2.85
CA THR A 74 7.90 9.11 -2.58
C THR A 74 8.15 7.66 -2.23
N ALA A 75 9.06 7.02 -2.95
CA ALA A 75 9.58 5.72 -2.56
C ALA A 75 10.50 5.91 -1.34
N ILE A 76 10.28 5.09 -0.32
CA ILE A 76 11.08 5.09 0.91
C ILE A 76 11.87 3.80 0.93
N VAL A 77 13.19 3.91 1.11
CA VAL A 77 14.09 2.76 1.16
C VAL A 77 15.05 2.93 2.32
N ASN A 78 15.27 1.86 3.11
CA ASN A 78 16.30 1.87 4.14
C ASN A 78 17.62 1.34 3.60
N ILE A 79 18.70 1.79 4.25
CA ILE A 79 20.08 1.41 3.93
C ILE A 79 20.31 -0.09 4.07
N GLY A 80 19.80 -0.72 5.13
CA GLY A 80 19.91 -2.18 5.31
C GLY A 80 19.31 -2.97 4.16
N ASP A 81 18.21 -2.49 3.58
CA ASP A 81 17.54 -3.19 2.48
C ASP A 81 18.36 -3.12 1.18
N LEU A 82 19.15 -2.07 0.99
CA LEU A 82 20.05 -1.91 -0.16
C LEU A 82 21.18 -2.95 -0.16
N ASP A 83 21.57 -3.48 1.01
CA ASP A 83 22.62 -4.49 1.09
C ASP A 83 22.16 -5.83 0.49
N THR A 84 20.86 -6.13 0.53
CA THR A 84 20.28 -7.35 -0.06
C THR A 84 20.07 -7.27 -1.57
N PHE A 85 20.20 -6.07 -2.15
CA PHE A 85 20.03 -5.87 -3.58
C PHE A 85 21.36 -5.96 -4.32
N ASP A 86 21.36 -6.68 -5.45
CA ASP A 86 22.54 -6.84 -6.29
C ASP A 86 22.65 -5.71 -7.31
N PHE A 87 23.39 -4.68 -6.94
CA PHE A 87 23.81 -3.60 -7.84
C PHE A 87 25.01 -4.04 -8.71
N SER A 88 24.89 -5.18 -9.40
CA SER A 88 25.97 -5.83 -10.17
C SER A 88 26.46 -5.04 -11.38
N LYS A 89 25.79 -3.95 -11.76
CA LYS A 89 26.24 -2.99 -12.78
C LYS A 89 26.31 -1.57 -12.19
N GLY A 90 27.37 -1.31 -11.43
CA GLY A 90 27.83 0.06 -11.14
C GLY A 90 27.39 0.69 -9.81
N GLY A 91 26.78 -0.05 -8.87
CA GLY A 91 26.58 0.45 -7.50
C GLY A 91 25.67 1.68 -7.36
N GLU A 92 25.00 2.13 -8.43
CA GLU A 92 24.17 3.34 -8.43
C GLU A 92 22.75 3.04 -7.94
N VAL A 93 22.39 3.66 -6.81
CA VAL A 93 21.03 3.60 -6.26
C VAL A 93 20.23 4.78 -6.82
N THR A 94 19.56 4.55 -7.93
CA THR A 94 18.63 5.50 -8.57
C THR A 94 17.20 4.96 -8.51
N LEU A 95 16.21 5.85 -8.69
CA LEU A 95 14.80 5.43 -8.73
C LEU A 95 14.53 4.41 -9.84
N ASP A 96 15.08 4.65 -11.04
CA ASP A 96 14.93 3.75 -12.19
C ASP A 96 15.60 2.39 -11.98
N ALA A 97 16.79 2.36 -11.36
CA ALA A 97 17.46 1.10 -11.03
C ALA A 97 16.65 0.26 -10.03
N LEU A 98 16.05 0.90 -9.02
CA LEU A 98 15.23 0.20 -8.03
C LEU A 98 13.88 -0.27 -8.58
N GLU A 99 13.28 0.47 -9.52
CA GLU A 99 12.06 0.06 -10.23
C GLU A 99 12.35 -1.12 -11.18
N LYS A 100 13.40 -1.04 -11.99
CA LYS A 100 13.83 -2.13 -12.89
C LYS A 100 14.24 -3.38 -12.12
N GLY A 101 14.86 -3.19 -10.96
CA GLY A 101 15.22 -4.25 -10.02
C GLY A 101 14.03 -4.92 -9.34
N GLY A 102 12.82 -4.39 -9.49
CA GLY A 102 11.62 -4.89 -8.80
C GLY A 102 11.64 -4.65 -7.29
N PHE A 103 12.64 -3.90 -6.78
CA PHE A 103 12.78 -3.56 -5.36
C PHE A 103 11.71 -2.56 -4.93
N ILE A 104 11.39 -1.60 -5.81
CA ILE A 104 10.23 -0.72 -5.65
C ILE A 104 9.17 -1.10 -6.68
N LYS A 105 7.92 -1.25 -6.22
CA LYS A 105 6.76 -1.46 -7.09
C LYS A 105 5.85 -0.23 -7.09
N GLY A 106 5.29 0.08 -8.25
CA GLY A 106 4.41 1.23 -8.46
C GLY A 106 5.13 2.46 -9.00
N ARG A 107 4.37 3.54 -9.21
CA ARG A 107 4.88 4.78 -9.81
C ARG A 107 5.27 5.77 -8.71
N HIS A 108 6.56 6.02 -8.57
CA HIS A 108 7.09 6.98 -7.61
C HIS A 108 7.68 8.19 -8.33
N GLU A 109 7.58 9.35 -7.70
CA GLU A 109 8.13 10.60 -8.26
C GLU A 109 9.43 11.04 -7.56
N LYS A 110 9.68 10.48 -6.37
CA LYS A 110 10.81 10.82 -5.51
C LYS A 110 11.37 9.56 -4.87
N LEU A 111 12.64 9.62 -4.52
CA LEU A 111 13.35 8.60 -3.74
C LEU A 111 13.83 9.22 -2.43
N SER A 112 13.46 8.63 -1.31
CA SER A 112 13.93 8.99 0.02
C SER A 112 14.69 7.83 0.65
N VAL A 113 15.96 8.03 0.99
CA VAL A 113 16.80 7.00 1.63
C VAL A 113 16.92 7.28 3.13
N LEU A 114 16.64 6.26 3.94
CA LEU A 114 16.58 6.33 5.40
C LEU A 114 17.64 5.45 6.07
N GLY A 115 18.04 5.85 7.28
CA GLY A 115 19.13 5.24 8.06
C GLY A 115 18.83 3.93 8.79
N GLY A 116 17.76 3.22 8.43
CA GLY A 116 17.46 1.90 9.02
C GLY A 116 18.46 0.85 8.54
N GLY A 117 19.02 0.06 9.47
CA GLY A 117 20.02 -0.97 9.16
C GLY A 117 21.43 -0.42 8.88
N GLU A 118 22.29 -1.28 8.35
CA GLU A 118 23.69 -1.01 7.99
C GLU A 118 23.95 -1.50 6.56
N THR A 119 24.87 -0.85 5.85
CA THR A 119 25.30 -1.30 4.52
C THR A 119 26.81 -1.51 4.56
N LYS A 120 27.25 -2.64 4.01
CA LYS A 120 28.68 -2.96 3.88
C LYS A 120 29.22 -2.65 2.49
N LYS A 121 28.32 -2.53 1.51
CA LYS A 121 28.61 -2.18 0.12
C LYS A 121 28.86 -0.68 -0.05
N ALA A 122 29.91 -0.32 -0.78
CA ALA A 122 30.12 1.06 -1.24
C ALA A 122 29.10 1.38 -2.34
N LEU A 123 28.08 2.18 -2.02
CA LEU A 123 26.98 2.53 -2.93
C LEU A 123 27.03 4.02 -3.33
N ILE A 124 26.69 4.31 -4.57
CA ILE A 124 26.49 5.68 -5.07
C ILE A 124 25.00 5.97 -5.03
N VAL A 125 24.54 6.67 -3.99
CA VAL A 125 23.12 6.94 -3.76
C VAL A 125 22.71 8.25 -4.39
N LYS A 126 21.90 8.16 -5.46
CA LYS A 126 21.32 9.31 -6.16
C LYS A 126 19.84 9.44 -5.81
N ALA A 127 19.53 10.21 -4.77
CA ALA A 127 18.19 10.30 -4.19
C ALA A 127 17.71 11.74 -4.02
N HIS A 128 16.40 11.92 -3.84
CA HIS A 128 15.79 13.23 -3.69
C HIS A 128 15.84 13.76 -2.26
N ARG A 129 15.87 12.85 -1.29
CA ARG A 129 16.02 13.15 0.13
C ARG A 129 16.81 12.01 0.78
N VAL A 130 17.75 12.33 1.64
CA VAL A 130 18.51 11.35 2.41
C VAL A 130 18.51 11.81 3.87
N SER A 131 18.27 10.90 4.82
CA SER A 131 18.33 11.26 6.24
C SER A 131 19.77 11.50 6.69
N ALA A 132 19.99 12.35 7.70
CA ALA A 132 21.34 12.62 8.21
C ALA A 132 22.04 11.34 8.71
N SER A 133 21.29 10.45 9.36
CA SER A 133 21.77 9.13 9.76
C SER A 133 22.16 8.25 8.58
N ALA A 134 21.48 8.41 7.44
CA ALA A 134 21.76 7.64 6.24
C ALA A 134 23.06 8.10 5.58
N VAL A 135 23.26 9.42 5.45
CA VAL A 135 24.50 10.00 4.91
C VAL A 135 25.71 9.47 5.66
N LYS A 136 25.72 9.58 7.00
CA LYS A 136 26.83 9.12 7.84
C LYS A 136 27.16 7.64 7.63
N LYS A 137 26.13 6.78 7.53
CA LYS A 137 26.32 5.33 7.35
C LYS A 137 26.82 4.98 5.95
N ILE A 138 26.34 5.68 4.92
CA ILE A 138 26.78 5.47 3.53
C ILE A 138 28.24 5.93 3.36
N GLU A 139 28.60 7.09 3.90
CA GLU A 139 29.97 7.60 3.87
C GLU A 139 30.93 6.72 4.68
N ALA A 140 30.50 6.21 5.84
CA ALA A 140 31.28 5.25 6.63
C ALA A 140 31.55 3.93 5.89
N ALA A 141 30.64 3.52 5.01
CA ALA A 141 30.81 2.35 4.13
C ALA A 141 31.61 2.66 2.84
N GLY A 142 32.15 3.87 2.70
CA GLY A 142 32.90 4.30 1.51
C GLY A 142 32.03 4.63 0.29
N GLY A 143 30.72 4.82 0.48
CA GLY A 143 29.78 5.23 -0.56
C GLY A 143 29.72 6.75 -0.75
N LYS A 144 28.99 7.19 -1.78
CA LYS A 144 28.78 8.60 -2.11
C LYS A 144 27.30 8.94 -2.15
N VAL A 145 26.91 10.09 -1.61
CA VAL A 145 25.53 10.58 -1.67
C VAL A 145 25.43 11.78 -2.61
N GLU A 146 24.55 11.68 -3.61
CA GLU A 146 24.22 12.77 -4.53
C GLU A 146 22.74 13.12 -4.42
N ILE A 147 22.45 14.34 -3.98
CA ILE A 147 21.06 14.81 -3.81
C ILE A 147 20.57 15.36 -5.15
N ILE A 148 19.63 14.64 -5.78
CA ILE A 148 18.99 15.06 -7.02
C ILE A 148 17.82 16.00 -6.69
N ARG A 149 17.76 17.14 -7.40
CA ARG A 149 16.60 18.04 -7.31
C ARG A 149 15.37 17.37 -7.94
N PRO A 150 14.20 17.35 -7.26
CA PRO A 150 13.01 16.76 -7.83
C PRO A 150 12.62 17.48 -9.13
N PRO A 151 12.14 16.74 -10.15
CA PRO A 151 11.68 17.36 -11.37
C PRO A 151 10.60 18.40 -11.04
N ARG A 152 10.70 19.59 -11.62
CA ARG A 152 9.62 20.60 -11.55
C ARG A 152 8.33 19.93 -12.04
N PHE A 153 7.18 20.31 -11.46
CA PHE A 153 5.89 19.80 -11.93
C PHE A 153 5.84 20.00 -13.44
N LYS A 154 5.85 18.92 -14.22
CA LYS A 154 5.54 19.01 -15.64
C LYS A 154 4.08 19.43 -15.68
N ARG A 155 3.79 20.74 -15.82
CA ARG A 155 2.49 21.18 -16.32
C ARG A 155 2.24 20.31 -17.54
N ALA A 156 1.13 19.57 -17.54
CA ALA A 156 0.84 18.64 -18.63
C ALA A 156 1.09 19.38 -19.94
N LYS A 157 1.89 18.78 -20.84
CA LYS A 157 2.28 19.27 -22.17
C LYS A 157 1.08 19.46 -23.13
N LYS A 158 -0.08 19.84 -22.61
CA LYS A 158 -1.30 20.13 -23.36
C LYS A 158 -1.11 21.37 -24.23
N THR A 159 -0.27 22.31 -23.81
CA THR A 159 0.13 23.50 -24.59
C THR A 159 1.12 23.15 -25.70
N GLU A 160 2.16 22.37 -25.42
CA GLU A 160 3.15 21.94 -26.44
C GLU A 160 2.50 21.06 -27.52
N LYS A 161 1.68 20.06 -27.15
CA LYS A 161 0.92 19.24 -28.12
C LYS A 161 -0.13 20.02 -28.89
N LYS A 162 -0.67 21.11 -28.34
CA LYS A 162 -1.65 21.97 -29.03
C LYS A 162 -0.96 22.91 -30.02
N ALA A 163 0.24 23.41 -29.68
CA ALA A 163 1.08 24.21 -30.57
C ALA A 163 1.61 23.38 -31.76
N GLU A 164 2.08 22.16 -31.50
CA GLU A 164 2.56 21.23 -32.54
C GLU A 164 1.42 20.82 -33.49
N LYS A 165 0.20 20.64 -32.97
CA LYS A 165 -1.00 20.35 -33.78
C LYS A 165 -1.55 21.57 -34.53
N GLN A 166 -1.26 22.79 -34.08
CA GLN A 166 -1.60 24.03 -34.78
C GLN A 166 -0.57 24.41 -35.86
N ALA A 167 0.70 24.04 -35.69
CA ALA A 167 1.74 24.24 -36.70
C ALA A 167 1.71 23.19 -37.81
N ALA A 168 1.11 22.02 -37.56
CA ALA A 168 0.90 20.96 -38.55
C ALA A 168 -0.41 21.09 -39.34
N LYS A 169 -1.14 22.20 -39.19
CA LYS A 169 -2.34 22.54 -39.95
C LYS A 169 -2.07 23.81 -40.76
#